data_AF-A0A2A3C4Y3-F1
#
_entry.id   AF-A0A2A3C4Y3-F1
#
_cell.length_a   1.000
_cell.length_b   1.000
_cell.length_c   1.000
_cell.angle_alpha   90.00
_cell.angle_beta   90.00
_cell.angle_gamma   90.00
#
_symmetry.space_group_name_H-M   'P 1'
#
loop_
_entity.id
_entity.type
_entity.pdbx_description
1 polymer ?
#
loop_
_entity_poly.entity_id
_entity_poly.type
_entity_poly.pdbx_seq_one_letter_code
_entity_poly.pdbx_strand_id
1 'polypeptide(L)' 'MGVARDPKLTLEAKRSILMNWAWTEYLIDLATNEGMPENNRPSRLDEVEQALLALEREVAADQANSGMRKAA' A
#
# COMPACT_ATOMS: atom_id res chain seq x y z
N MET A 1 -12.91 -3.02 -3.43
CA MET A 1 -12.59 -2.98 -1.98
C MET A 1 -11.08 -3.03 -1.84
N GLY A 2 -10.42 -1.87 -1.77
CA GLY A 2 -8.96 -1.79 -1.63
C GLY A 2 -8.62 -1.34 -0.21
N VAL A 3 -7.68 -2.02 0.45
CA VAL A 3 -7.26 -1.79 1.85
C VAL A 3 -6.99 -0.31 2.14
N ALA A 4 -6.40 0.43 1.19
CA ALA A 4 -6.14 1.87 1.32
C ALA A 4 -7.41 2.70 1.59
N ARG A 5 -8.54 2.34 0.98
CA ARG A 5 -9.81 3.07 1.06
C ARG A 5 -10.77 2.52 2.12
N ASP A 6 -10.36 1.52 2.91
CA ASP A 6 -11.23 0.96 3.94
C ASP A 6 -11.36 1.94 5.12
N PRO A 7 -12.55 2.50 5.40
CA PRO A 7 -12.73 3.43 6.51
C PRO A 7 -12.69 2.75 7.88
N LYS A 8 -12.77 1.42 7.94
CA LYS A 8 -12.75 0.65 9.20
C LYS A 8 -11.34 0.38 9.71
N LEU A 9 -10.32 0.60 8.87
CA LEU A 9 -8.93 0.37 9.23
C LEU A 9 -8.26 1.67 9.68
N THR A 10 -7.50 1.60 10.77
CA THR A 10 -6.62 2.70 11.18
C THR A 10 -5.49 2.87 10.17
N LEU A 11 -4.88 4.06 10.13
CA LEU A 11 -3.78 4.33 9.21
C LEU A 11 -2.63 3.33 9.36
N GLU A 12 -2.27 3.03 10.60
CA GLU A 12 -1.21 2.06 10.92
C GLU A 12 -1.59 0.65 10.47
N ALA A 13 -2.85 0.24 10.64
CA ALA A 13 -3.32 -1.05 10.15
C ALA A 13 -3.26 -1.13 8.62
N LYS A 14 -3.65 -0.06 7.91
CA LYS A 14 -3.54 0.02 6.44
C LYS A 14 -2.08 -0.10 5.99
N ARG A 15 -1.16 0.63 6.63
CA ARG A 15 0.28 0.56 6.33
C ARG A 15 0.85 -0.84 6.56
N SER A 16 0.54 -1.46 7.71
CA SER A 16 1.03 -2.79 8.04
C SER A 16 0.52 -3.86 7.08
N ILE A 17 -0.75 -3.80 6.66
CA ILE A 17 -1.32 -4.72 5.67
C ILE A 17 -0.64 -4.55 4.31
N LEU A 18 -0.48 -3.32 3.84
CA LEU A 18 0.16 -3.05 2.55
C LEU A 18 1.66 -3.43 2.55
N MET A 19 2.37 -3.18 3.65
CA MET A 19 3.77 -3.62 3.82
C MET A 19 3.90 -5.15 3.81
N ASN A 20 2.99 -5.85 4.48
CA ASN A 20 2.97 -7.31 4.47
C ASN A 20 2.71 -7.86 3.06
N TRP A 21 1.74 -7.29 2.34
CA TRP A 21 1.47 -7.66 0.95
C TRP A 21 2.65 -7.37 0.02
N ALA A 22 3.31 -6.23 0.16
CA ALA A 22 4.50 -5.90 -0.63
C ALA A 22 5.61 -6.92 -0.41
N TRP A 23 5.85 -7.32 0.85
CA TRP A 23 6.84 -8.33 1.19
C TRP A 23 6.49 -9.71 0.62
N THR A 24 5.22 -10.14 0.71
CA THR A 24 4.76 -11.40 0.11
C THR A 24 4.92 -11.42 -1.40
N GLU A 25 4.52 -10.36 -2.11
CA GLU A 25 4.66 -10.26 -3.56
C GLU A 25 6.14 -10.18 -3.98
N TYR A 26 6.99 -9.51 -3.21
CA TYR A 26 8.44 -9.50 -3.43
C TYR A 26 9.06 -10.90 -3.31
N LEU A 27 8.64 -11.70 -2.32
CA LEU A 27 9.12 -13.08 -2.19
C LEU A 27 8.64 -13.98 -3.35
N ILE A 28 7.43 -13.77 -3.85
CA ILE A 28 6.90 -14.48 -5.03
C ILE A 28 7.68 -14.10 -6.29
N ASP A 29 7.96 -12.81 -6.47
CA ASP A 29 8.76 -12.29 -7.59
C ASP A 29 10.18 -12.85 -7.56
N LEU A 30 10.82 -12.84 -6.38
CA LEU A 30 12.15 -13.40 -6.18
C LEU A 30 12.20 -14.91 -6.51
N ALA A 31 11.21 -15.68 -6.02
CA ALA A 31 11.11 -17.11 -6.31
C ALA A 31 10.85 -17.39 -7.81
N THR A 32 10.10 -16.53 -8.49
CA THR A 32 9.81 -16.63 -9.93
C THR A 32 11.04 -16.31 -10.77
N ASN A 33 11.82 -15.31 -10.37
CA ASN A 33 13.01 -14.84 -11.06
C ASN A 33 14.21 -15.82 -10.93
N GLU A 34 14.23 -16.66 -9.90
CA GLU A 34 15.23 -17.72 -9.71
C GLU A 34 14.98 -19.00 -10.55
N GLY A 35 13.94 -19.03 -11.39
CA GLY A 35 13.82 -20.04 -12.46
C GLY A 35 12.90 -21.23 -12.18
N MET A 36 12.02 -21.17 -11.19
CA MET A 36 10.80 -22.00 -11.19
C MET A 36 9.58 -21.10 -11.41
N PRO A 37 9.03 -21.05 -12.64
CA PRO A 37 7.84 -20.27 -12.92
C PRO A 37 6.62 -20.99 -12.35
N GLU A 38 6.36 -20.83 -11.05
CA GLU A 38 5.01 -21.10 -10.55
C GLU A 38 4.11 -19.93 -10.97
N ASN A 39 3.40 -20.14 -12.08
CA ASN A 39 2.17 -19.45 -12.48
C ASN A 39 2.24 -18.21 -13.39
N ASN A 40 3.38 -17.82 -13.99
CA ASN A 40 3.44 -16.75 -15.03
C ASN A 40 2.65 -15.47 -14.67
N ARG A 41 2.41 -15.22 -13.38
CA ARG A 41 1.55 -14.14 -12.93
C ARG A 41 2.45 -12.92 -12.77
N PRO A 42 2.15 -11.80 -13.44
CA PRO A 42 2.87 -10.57 -13.19
C PRO A 42 2.73 -10.19 -11.71
N SER A 43 3.85 -9.86 -11.07
CA SER A 43 3.89 -9.42 -9.68
C SER A 43 2.91 -8.26 -9.47
N ARG A 44 2.17 -8.26 -8.35
CA ARG A 44 1.22 -7.19 -8.02
C ARG A 44 1.84 -6.12 -7.12
N LEU A 45 3.16 -6.12 -7.01
CA LEU A 45 3.95 -5.09 -6.32
C LEU A 45 3.54 -3.68 -6.75
N ASP A 46 3.36 -3.44 -8.05
CA ASP A 46 2.94 -2.14 -8.59
C ASP A 46 1.59 -1.67 -8.02
N GLU A 47 0.63 -2.59 -7.85
CA GLU A 47 -0.67 -2.27 -7.26
C GLU A 47 -0.55 -1.91 -5.78
N VAL A 48 0.33 -2.61 -5.05
CA VAL A 48 0.57 -2.38 -3.63
C VAL A 48 1.31 -1.06 -3.41
N GLU A 49 2.29 -0.74 -4.26
CA GLU A 49 3.01 0.53 -4.24
C GLU A 49 2.06 1.71 -4.51
N GLN A 50 1.21 1.60 -5.53
CA GLN A 50 0.19 2.62 -5.81
C GLN A 50 -0.78 2.82 -4.65
N ALA A 51 -1.17 1.75 -3.97
CA ALA A 51 -2.03 1.82 -2.79
C ALA A 51 -1.33 2.51 -1.59
N LEU A 52 -0.04 2.25 -1.38
CA LEU A 52 0.79 2.93 -0.38
C LEU A 52 0.94 4.42 -0.70
N LEU A 53 1.26 4.77 -1.95
CA LEU A 53 1.39 6.16 -2.38
C LEU A 53 0.06 6.93 -2.26
N ALA A 54 -1.06 6.29 -2.58
CA ALA A 54 -2.39 6.89 -2.40
C ALA A 54 -2.69 7.14 -0.92
N LEU A 55 -2.38 6.18 -0.05
CA LEU A 55 -2.55 6.30 1.39
C LEU A 55 -1.73 7.46 1.98
N GLU A 56 -0.45 7.58 1.62
CA GLU A 56 0.40 8.67 2.08
C GLU A 56 -0.07 10.05 1.59
N ARG A 57 -0.57 10.14 0.35
CA ARG A 57 -1.17 11.39 -0.17
C ARG A 57 -2.42 11.80 0.59
N GLU A 58 -3.30 10.84 0.92
CA GLU A 58 -4.48 11.10 1.73
C GLU A 58 -4.11 11.62 3.13
N VAL A 59 -3.08 11.03 3.76
CA VAL A 59 -2.55 11.49 5.05
C VAL A 59 -2.01 12.92 4.96
N ALA A 60 -1.18 13.20 3.95
CA ALA A 60 -0.60 14.52 3.75
C ALA A 60 -1.69 15.58 3.52
N ALA A 61 -2.74 15.25 2.76
CA ALA A 61 -3.87 16.13 2.53
C ALA A 61 -4.69 16.40 3.80
N ASP A 62 -4.94 15.37 4.62
CA ASP A 62 -5.66 15.51 5.90
C ASP A 62 -4.89 16.38 6.90
N GLN A 63 -3.56 16.20 6.99
CA GLN A 63 -2.69 17.03 7.82
C GLN A 63 -2.67 18.50 7.37
N ALA A 64 -2.57 18.75 6.05
CA ALA A 64 -2.61 20.11 5.51
C ALA A 64 -3.94 20.82 5.83
N ASN A 65 -5.06 20.10 5.75
CA ASN A 65 -6.38 20.64 6.05
C ASN A 65 -6.60 20.88 7.56
N SER A 66 -6.03 20.02 8.41
CA SER A 66 -6.00 20.21 9.87
C SER A 66 -5.17 21.42 10.30
N GLY A 67 -4.02 21.64 9.64
CA GLY A 67 -3.18 22.83 9.87
C GLY A 67 -3.85 24.14 9.48
N MET A 68 -4.61 24.16 8.38
CA MET A 68 -5.34 25.34 7.91
C MET A 68 -6.46 25.76 8.89
N ARG A 69 -7.11 24.81 9.57
CA ARG A 69 -8.22 25.08 10.51
C ARG A 69 -7.79 25.69 11.85
N LYS A 70 -6.51 25.63 12.22
CA LYS A 70 -6.00 26.21 13.47
C LYS A 70 -5.62 27.70 13.37
N ALA A 71 -5.78 28.32 12.20
CA ALA A 71 -5.35 29.70 11.94
C ALA A 71 -6.50 30.71 11.74
N ALA A 72 -7.72 30.40 12.21
CA ALA A 72 -8.89 31.28 12.09
C ALA A 72 -9.39 31.78 13.46
#